data_AF-A0A2D4MU97-F1
#
_entry.id   AF-A0A2D4MU97-F1
#
_cell.length_a   1.000
_cell.length_b   1.000
_cell.length_c   1.000
_cell.angle_alpha   90.00
_cell.angle_beta   90.00
_cell.angle_gamma   90.00
#
_symmetry.space_group_name_H-M   'P 1'
#
loop_
_entity.id
_entity.type
_entity.pdbx_description
1 polymer ?
#
loop_
_entity_poly.entity_id
_entity_poly.type
_entity_poly.pdbx_seq_one_letter_code
_entity_poly.pdbx_strand_id
1 'polypeptide(L)'
;MVRFVVLDDDYIGDEFIGQYTIPFECLQPGYRHVPLQSLTGEALAYAFLFVHVAITNRRGGGKPHKRGLSVRKSKKSREYACMRTLWIKTIDEVFKNALQPIRDATDLRENMQNAVVSFKELCGLAPVANLIQCILAMSSRLVKSDNTTLVVVNLSDQYPTMELQGIVPEVLKKIITSYETMINMIKILIENADTVYEKIAQCQRAAMEFHENLQNIGAKEGLKERKLQKAVESFTWNITILKGQADLLKYAKNEALENLKQIHDAAISCGLNKPVLSANVESSKP
;
A
#
# COMPACT_ATOMS: atom_id res chain seq x y z
N MET A 1 -18.60 15.98 22.68
CA MET A 1 -19.55 14.97 23.18
C MET A 1 -19.47 13.74 22.27
N VAL A 2 -19.45 12.53 22.84
CA VAL A 2 -19.44 11.26 22.12
C VAL A 2 -20.76 10.55 22.43
N ARG A 3 -21.46 10.07 21.40
CA ARG A 3 -22.73 9.35 21.52
C ARG A 3 -22.59 7.96 20.92
N PHE A 4 -22.87 6.95 21.72
CA PHE A 4 -23.05 5.58 21.30
C PHE A 4 -24.55 5.39 20.99
N VAL A 5 -24.86 4.82 19.83
CA VAL A 5 -26.23 4.46 19.43
C VAL A 5 -26.18 3.04 18.91
N VAL A 6 -27.12 2.22 19.37
CA VAL A 6 -27.32 0.84 18.92
C VAL A 6 -28.67 0.80 18.23
N LEU A 7 -28.67 0.31 17.01
CA LEU A 7 -29.85 0.12 16.18
C LEU A 7 -29.92 -1.36 15.78
N ASP A 8 -31.14 -1.86 15.55
CA ASP A 8 -31.36 -3.15 14.93
C ASP A 8 -31.15 -3.05 13.42
N ASP A 9 -30.72 -4.14 12.78
CA ASP A 9 -30.43 -4.22 11.34
C ASP A 9 -31.52 -5.05 10.64
N ASP A 10 -32.75 -4.52 10.65
CA ASP A 10 -33.92 -5.14 10.00
C ASP A 10 -34.17 -4.54 8.60
N TYR A 11 -34.68 -5.38 7.69
CA TYR A 11 -34.80 -5.08 6.25
C TYR A 11 -35.72 -3.88 5.91
N ILE A 12 -36.47 -3.36 6.89
CA ILE A 12 -37.30 -2.14 6.77
C ILE A 12 -37.17 -1.29 8.05
N GLY A 13 -36.01 -0.66 8.21
CA GLY A 13 -35.79 0.45 9.16
C GLY A 13 -34.95 0.08 10.37
N ASP A 14 -34.00 0.95 10.70
CA ASP A 14 -33.08 0.77 11.82
C ASP A 14 -33.79 1.07 13.15
N GLU A 15 -34.42 0.06 13.77
CA GLU A 15 -35.13 0.25 15.05
C GLU A 15 -34.15 0.60 16.18
N PHE A 16 -34.51 1.59 17.00
CA PHE A 16 -33.65 2.07 18.09
C PHE A 16 -33.62 1.07 19.26
N ILE A 17 -32.43 0.58 19.59
CA ILE A 17 -32.22 -0.34 20.72
C ILE A 17 -31.76 0.44 21.97
N GLY A 18 -30.82 1.36 21.84
CA GLY A 18 -30.30 2.11 22.98
C GLY A 18 -29.23 3.11 22.66
N GLN A 19 -28.97 4.03 23.60
CA GLN A 19 -27.98 5.08 23.46
C GLN A 19 -27.20 5.35 24.74
N TYR A 20 -26.02 5.95 24.60
CA TYR A 20 -25.32 6.55 25.72
C TYR A 20 -24.52 7.75 25.26
N THR A 21 -24.64 8.86 25.98
CA THR A 21 -23.98 10.12 25.61
C THR A 21 -23.07 10.58 26.74
N ILE A 22 -21.80 10.86 26.40
CA ILE A 22 -20.79 11.30 27.36
C ILE A 22 -20.01 12.50 26.81
N PRO A 23 -19.77 13.57 27.59
CA PRO A 23 -18.84 14.64 27.22
C PRO A 23 -17.46 14.05 26.91
N PHE A 24 -16.75 14.65 25.95
CA PHE A 24 -15.46 14.09 25.52
C PHE A 24 -14.42 14.17 26.65
N GLU A 25 -14.52 15.21 27.47
CA GLU A 25 -13.72 15.50 28.65
C GLU A 25 -13.89 14.42 29.74
N CYS A 26 -15.02 13.72 29.75
CA CYS A 26 -15.33 12.66 30.71
C CYS A 26 -14.98 11.25 30.19
N LEU A 27 -14.54 11.13 28.94
CA LEU A 27 -14.26 9.84 28.33
C LEU A 27 -12.91 9.31 28.84
N GLN A 28 -12.91 8.09 29.39
CA GLN A 28 -11.70 7.47 29.92
C GLN A 28 -11.14 6.43 28.93
N PRO A 29 -9.81 6.41 28.67
CA PRO A 29 -9.21 5.40 27.82
C PRO A 29 -9.21 3.99 28.45
N GLY A 30 -8.91 2.98 27.63
CA GLY A 30 -8.85 1.56 27.97
C GLY A 30 -10.14 0.81 27.66
N TYR A 31 -10.22 -0.45 28.12
CA TYR A 31 -11.42 -1.28 28.01
C TYR A 31 -12.48 -0.82 29.02
N ARG A 32 -13.69 -0.55 28.55
CA ARG A 32 -14.78 0.03 29.34
C ARG A 32 -16.12 -0.60 28.97
N HIS A 33 -17.03 -0.65 29.94
CA HIS A 33 -18.44 -0.92 29.68
C HIS A 33 -19.19 0.40 29.54
N VAL A 34 -20.02 0.52 28.51
CA VAL A 34 -20.91 1.65 28.28
C VAL A 34 -22.34 1.17 28.50
N PRO A 35 -23.01 1.59 29.59
CA PRO A 35 -24.40 1.21 29.85
C PRO A 35 -25.32 1.90 28.84
N LEU A 36 -26.22 1.15 28.22
CA LEU A 36 -27.18 1.72 27.29
C LEU A 36 -28.40 2.28 28.03
N GLN A 37 -28.97 3.33 27.47
CA GLN A 37 -30.18 4.00 27.92
C GLN A 37 -31.24 3.93 26.81
N SER A 38 -32.51 3.92 27.19
CA SER A 38 -33.64 4.03 26.28
C SER A 38 -33.69 5.42 25.62
N LEU A 39 -34.64 5.62 24.71
CA LEU A 39 -34.90 6.92 24.10
C LEU A 39 -35.34 7.97 25.14
N THR A 40 -36.00 7.53 26.22
CA THR A 40 -36.42 8.37 27.35
C THR A 40 -35.28 8.66 28.35
N GLY A 41 -34.10 8.05 28.16
CA GLY A 41 -32.93 8.24 29.03
C GLY A 41 -32.88 7.29 30.22
N GLU A 42 -33.79 6.32 30.33
CA GLU A 42 -33.80 5.31 31.38
C GLU A 42 -32.72 4.26 31.13
N ALA A 43 -32.02 3.82 32.18
CA ALA A 43 -30.98 2.81 32.05
C ALA A 43 -31.58 1.44 31.70
N LEU A 44 -31.08 0.82 30.64
CA LEU A 44 -31.48 -0.52 30.22
C LEU A 44 -30.72 -1.56 31.04
N ALA A 45 -31.43 -2.34 31.84
CA ALA A 45 -30.82 -3.38 32.66
C ALA A 45 -30.11 -4.42 31.77
N TYR A 46 -28.88 -4.79 32.16
CA TYR A 46 -28.05 -5.79 31.46
C TYR A 46 -27.60 -5.42 30.04
N ALA A 47 -27.89 -4.22 29.55
CA ALA A 47 -27.49 -3.76 28.22
C ALA A 47 -26.21 -2.90 28.30
N PHE A 48 -25.09 -3.48 27.87
CA PHE A 48 -23.79 -2.81 27.87
C PHE A 48 -23.05 -3.03 26.56
N LEU A 49 -22.39 -1.98 26.06
CA LEU A 49 -21.32 -2.15 25.07
C LEU A 49 -20.01 -2.38 25.79
N PHE A 50 -19.22 -3.34 25.32
CA PHE A 50 -17.83 -3.48 25.73
C PHE A 50 -16.92 -2.86 24.67
N VAL A 51 -16.26 -1.76 25.02
CA VAL A 51 -15.50 -0.93 24.08
C VAL A 51 -14.07 -0.73 24.56
N HIS A 52 -13.14 -0.51 23.62
CA HIS A 52 -11.80 -0.02 23.92
C HIS A 52 -11.68 1.43 23.46
N VAL A 53 -11.47 2.34 24.41
CA VAL A 53 -11.34 3.78 24.15
C VAL A 53 -9.86 4.16 24.09
N ALA A 54 -9.47 4.87 23.02
CA ALA A 54 -8.15 5.48 22.91
C ALA A 54 -8.29 6.96 22.54
N ILE A 55 -7.70 7.85 23.36
CA ILE A 55 -7.74 9.30 23.15
C ILE A 55 -6.33 9.78 22.78
N THR A 56 -6.18 10.41 21.62
CA THR A 56 -4.86 10.88 21.15
C THR A 56 -4.95 12.26 20.49
N ASN A 57 -4.02 13.16 20.83
CA ASN A 57 -3.93 14.54 20.31
C ASN A 57 -3.40 14.67 18.86
N ARG A 58 -3.38 13.58 18.10
CA ARG A 58 -3.10 13.65 16.66
C ARG A 58 -4.44 13.69 15.94
N ARG A 59 -4.63 14.63 15.00
CA ARG A 59 -5.70 14.49 13.99
C ARG A 59 -5.48 13.12 13.32
N GLY A 60 -6.31 12.13 13.66
CA GLY A 60 -6.22 10.76 13.14
C GLY A 60 -4.86 10.07 13.29
N GLY A 61 -4.27 10.04 14.48
CA GLY A 61 -2.96 9.39 14.69
C GLY A 61 -2.77 8.81 16.08
N GLY A 62 -3.32 7.62 16.32
CA GLY A 62 -2.92 6.83 17.48
C GLY A 62 -1.45 6.41 17.35
N LYS A 63 -0.61 6.65 18.36
CA LYS A 63 0.65 5.90 18.48
C LYS A 63 0.27 4.43 18.72
N PRO A 64 0.89 3.46 18.03
CA PRO A 64 0.57 2.05 18.21
C PRO A 64 0.79 1.67 19.67
N HIS A 65 -0.23 1.08 20.29
CA HIS A 65 -0.13 0.50 21.62
C HIS A 65 0.98 -0.56 21.59
N LYS A 66 2.05 -0.33 22.37
CA LYS A 66 3.07 -1.34 22.64
C LYS A 66 2.40 -2.49 23.41
N ARG A 67 1.85 -3.46 22.67
CA ARG A 67 1.48 -4.76 23.24
C ARG A 67 2.75 -5.49 23.63
N GLY A 68 2.84 -5.85 24.91
CA GLY A 68 3.45 -7.08 25.43
C GLY A 68 4.95 -7.28 25.19
N LEU A 69 5.68 -7.54 26.28
CA LEU A 69 7.00 -8.14 26.21
C LEU A 69 6.96 -9.40 25.32
N SER A 70 7.98 -9.53 24.46
CA SER A 70 8.11 -10.57 23.42
C SER A 70 7.36 -10.35 22.10
N VAL A 71 7.45 -9.14 21.55
CA VAL A 71 7.82 -9.03 20.14
C VAL A 71 9.08 -8.17 20.14
N ARG A 72 10.26 -8.82 20.17
CA ARG A 72 11.43 -8.25 19.48
C ARG A 72 10.86 -7.66 18.20
N LYS A 73 11.17 -6.40 17.86
CA LYS A 73 11.10 -5.96 16.47
C LYS A 73 11.99 -6.90 15.66
N SER A 74 11.53 -8.12 15.41
CA SER A 74 11.86 -8.83 14.21
C SER A 74 11.33 -7.88 13.16
N LYS A 75 12.28 -7.20 12.49
CA LYS A 75 12.17 -6.88 11.08
C LYS A 75 11.12 -7.84 10.50
N LYS A 76 9.91 -7.36 10.17
CA LYS A 76 8.90 -8.21 9.51
C LYS A 76 9.67 -8.82 8.34
N SER A 77 9.98 -10.11 8.43
CA SER A 77 10.63 -10.78 7.32
C SER A 77 9.65 -10.63 6.17
N ARG A 78 10.14 -10.25 5.00
CA ARG A 78 9.31 -10.28 3.81
C ARG A 78 8.69 -11.66 3.70
N GLU A 79 7.37 -11.70 3.59
CA GLU A 79 6.63 -12.95 3.47
C GLU A 79 6.58 -13.29 1.99
N TYR A 80 7.43 -14.23 1.59
CA TYR A 80 7.47 -14.71 0.22
C TYR A 80 6.48 -15.84 0.03
N ALA A 81 5.76 -15.82 -1.10
CA ALA A 81 4.94 -16.96 -1.49
C ALA A 81 5.83 -18.20 -1.63
N CYS A 82 5.35 -19.32 -1.10
CA CYS A 82 6.07 -20.59 -1.11
C CYS A 82 5.26 -21.63 -1.88
N MET A 83 5.97 -22.39 -2.72
CA MET A 83 5.39 -23.52 -3.45
C MET A 83 5.40 -24.77 -2.58
N ARG A 84 4.38 -25.61 -2.75
CA ARG A 84 4.26 -26.92 -2.12
C ARG A 84 5.10 -27.94 -2.89
N THR A 85 5.65 -28.91 -2.17
CA THR A 85 6.39 -30.03 -2.75
C THR A 85 5.42 -31.11 -3.25
N LEU A 86 5.63 -31.58 -4.47
CA LEU A 86 4.80 -32.61 -5.11
C LEU A 86 5.36 -34.02 -4.90
N TRP A 87 6.63 -34.14 -4.50
CA TRP A 87 7.36 -35.41 -4.37
C TRP A 87 7.57 -36.10 -5.72
N ILE A 88 7.62 -35.31 -6.79
CA ILE A 88 7.93 -35.73 -8.15
C ILE A 88 9.09 -34.84 -8.59
N LYS A 89 10.31 -35.40 -8.57
CA LYS A 89 11.56 -34.62 -8.70
C LYS A 89 11.59 -33.73 -9.94
N THR A 90 11.15 -34.25 -11.08
CA THR A 90 11.14 -33.52 -12.36
C THR A 90 10.26 -32.28 -12.29
N ILE A 91 9.10 -32.37 -11.64
CA ILE A 91 8.14 -31.26 -11.51
C ILE A 91 8.57 -30.29 -10.42
N ASP A 92 9.09 -30.80 -9.30
CA ASP A 92 9.59 -29.98 -8.19
C ASP A 92 10.76 -29.08 -8.65
N GLU A 93 11.66 -29.57 -9.51
CA GLU A 93 12.73 -28.75 -10.08
C GLU A 93 12.20 -27.63 -11.01
N VAL A 94 11.13 -27.86 -11.76
CA VAL A 94 10.47 -26.80 -12.56
C VAL A 94 9.93 -25.71 -11.66
N PHE A 95 9.23 -26.07 -10.58
CA PHE A 95 8.72 -25.09 -9.62
C PHE A 95 9.84 -24.35 -8.89
N LYS A 96 10.94 -25.01 -8.57
CA LYS A 96 12.11 -24.39 -7.91
C LYS A 96 12.69 -23.21 -8.72
N ASN A 97 12.64 -23.27 -10.05
CA ASN A 97 13.05 -22.17 -10.93
C ASN A 97 12.19 -20.91 -10.77
N ALA A 98 10.96 -21.03 -10.30
CA ALA A 98 10.06 -19.90 -10.07
C ALA A 98 10.31 -19.17 -8.73
N LEU A 99 11.12 -19.74 -7.83
CA LEU A 99 11.33 -19.16 -6.49
C LEU A 99 11.96 -17.77 -6.56
N GLN A 100 13.00 -17.58 -7.38
CA GLN A 100 13.68 -16.29 -7.50
C GLN A 100 12.79 -15.24 -8.20
N PRO A 101 12.14 -15.53 -9.34
CA PRO A 101 11.18 -14.59 -9.95
C PRO A 101 10.05 -14.15 -9.02
N ILE A 102 9.52 -15.05 -8.17
CA ILE A 102 8.49 -14.71 -7.17
C ILE A 102 9.03 -13.72 -6.13
N ARG A 103 10.27 -13.92 -5.67
CA ARG A 103 10.94 -13.01 -4.73
C ARG A 103 11.18 -11.65 -5.35
N ASP A 104 11.72 -11.62 -6.56
CA ASP A 104 11.95 -10.38 -7.31
C ASP A 104 10.64 -9.60 -7.52
N ALA A 105 9.56 -10.29 -7.91
CA ALA A 105 8.23 -9.68 -8.08
C ALA A 105 7.69 -9.09 -6.77
N THR A 106 7.86 -9.80 -5.65
CA THR A 106 7.45 -9.34 -4.32
C THR A 106 8.27 -8.12 -3.89
N ASP A 107 9.58 -8.18 -4.07
CA ASP A 107 10.50 -7.10 -3.69
C ASP A 107 10.24 -5.83 -4.49
N LEU A 108 10.06 -5.92 -5.82
CA LEU A 108 9.71 -4.79 -6.66
C LEU A 108 8.43 -4.09 -6.16
N ARG A 109 7.37 -4.88 -5.94
CA ARG A 109 6.07 -4.38 -5.47
C ARG A 109 6.16 -3.71 -4.10
N GLU A 110 6.77 -4.38 -3.12
CA GLU A 110 6.88 -3.83 -1.77
C GLU A 110 7.80 -2.60 -1.72
N ASN A 111 8.91 -2.58 -2.48
CA ASN A 111 9.80 -1.42 -2.53
C ASN A 111 9.08 -0.18 -3.04
N MET A 112 8.33 -0.30 -4.14
CA MET A 112 7.52 0.78 -4.69
C MET A 112 6.46 1.25 -3.69
N GLN A 113 5.69 0.32 -3.11
CA GLN A 113 4.64 0.67 -2.15
C GLN A 113 5.19 1.36 -0.89
N ASN A 114 6.30 0.85 -0.34
CA ASN A 114 6.93 1.45 0.83
C ASN A 114 7.46 2.86 0.55
N ALA A 115 8.01 3.10 -0.65
CA ALA A 115 8.48 4.42 -1.03
C ALA A 115 7.31 5.41 -1.21
N VAL A 116 6.20 4.98 -1.84
CA VAL A 116 4.98 5.78 -1.96
C VAL A 116 4.38 6.11 -0.59
N VAL A 117 4.28 5.14 0.32
CA VAL A 117 3.77 5.37 1.69
C VAL A 117 4.69 6.32 2.46
N SER A 118 6.01 6.12 2.39
CA SER A 118 6.97 7.01 3.06
C SER A 118 6.86 8.46 2.56
N PHE A 119 6.67 8.65 1.25
CA PHE A 119 6.45 9.97 0.67
C PHE A 119 5.13 10.59 1.16
N LYS A 120 4.02 9.85 1.15
CA LYS A 120 2.70 10.29 1.66
C LYS A 120 2.78 10.73 3.12
N GLU A 121 3.48 9.97 3.96
CA GLU A 121 3.67 10.28 5.38
C GLU A 121 4.45 11.59 5.58
N LEU A 122 5.50 11.82 4.79
CA LEU A 122 6.28 13.06 4.84
C LEU A 122 5.49 14.27 4.32
N CYS A 123 4.55 14.06 3.39
CA CYS A 123 3.57 15.07 3.00
C CYS A 123 2.51 15.32 4.11
N GLY A 124 2.44 14.51 5.15
CA GLY A 124 1.47 14.63 6.24
C GLY A 124 0.06 14.17 5.86
N LEU A 125 -0.06 13.30 4.86
CA LEU A 125 -1.32 12.80 4.35
C LEU A 125 -1.60 11.36 4.81
N ALA A 126 -2.87 10.97 4.82
CA ALA A 126 -3.26 9.60 5.12
C ALA A 126 -2.78 8.64 4.02
N PRO A 127 -2.55 7.34 4.33
CA PRO A 127 -2.12 6.36 3.32
C PRO A 127 -3.05 6.23 2.11
N VAL A 128 -4.35 6.50 2.33
CA VAL A 128 -5.42 6.49 1.30
C VAL A 128 -5.39 7.72 0.37
N ALA A 129 -4.60 8.75 0.70
CA ALA A 129 -4.48 9.93 -0.14
C ALA A 129 -3.85 9.59 -1.49
N ASN A 130 -4.27 10.29 -2.54
CA ASN A 130 -3.69 10.14 -3.87
C ASN A 130 -2.40 10.98 -4.01
N LEU A 131 -1.62 10.74 -5.07
CA LEU A 131 -0.37 11.47 -5.28
C LEU A 131 -0.62 12.92 -5.69
N ILE A 132 -1.76 13.22 -6.33
CA ILE A 132 -2.17 14.59 -6.63
C ILE A 132 -2.21 15.44 -5.35
N GLN A 133 -2.85 14.94 -4.29
CA GLN A 133 -2.90 15.61 -2.99
C GLN A 133 -1.51 15.77 -2.37
N CYS A 134 -0.62 14.79 -2.55
CA CYS A 134 0.76 14.87 -2.06
C CYS A 134 1.53 16.00 -2.74
N ILE A 135 1.45 16.08 -4.07
CA ILE A 135 2.10 17.13 -4.85
C ILE A 135 1.53 18.51 -4.53
N LEU A 136 0.20 18.65 -4.37
CA LEU A 136 -0.45 19.90 -3.94
C LEU A 136 -0.03 20.33 -2.53
N ALA A 137 -0.01 19.39 -1.58
CA ALA A 137 0.42 19.67 -0.21
C ALA A 137 1.92 20.02 -0.15
N MET A 138 2.71 19.49 -1.06
CA MET A 138 4.14 19.80 -1.16
C MET A 138 4.36 21.14 -1.88
N SER A 139 3.66 21.43 -2.97
CA SER A 139 3.80 22.68 -3.73
C SER A 139 3.50 23.91 -2.87
N SER A 140 2.45 23.86 -2.05
CA SER A 140 2.14 24.92 -1.06
C SER A 140 3.26 25.18 -0.04
N ARG A 141 4.16 24.21 0.19
CA ARG A 141 5.33 24.35 1.07
C ARG A 141 6.60 24.75 0.31
N LEU A 142 6.64 24.58 -1.01
CA LEU A 142 7.80 24.85 -1.87
C LEU A 142 7.71 26.20 -2.61
N VAL A 143 6.54 26.84 -2.62
CA VAL A 143 6.33 28.20 -3.12
C VAL A 143 6.55 29.20 -1.98
N LYS A 144 7.48 30.14 -2.16
CA LYS A 144 7.68 31.26 -1.22
C LYS A 144 6.55 32.29 -1.32
N SER A 145 6.43 33.18 -0.33
CA SER A 145 5.51 34.33 -0.33
C SER A 145 5.60 35.20 -1.58
N ASP A 146 6.76 35.19 -2.23
CA ASP A 146 7.09 36.05 -3.37
C ASP A 146 6.85 35.34 -4.72
N ASN A 147 6.07 34.24 -4.73
CA ASN A 147 5.85 33.35 -5.89
C ASN A 147 7.12 32.74 -6.51
N THR A 148 8.25 32.79 -5.79
CA THR A 148 9.48 32.11 -6.22
C THR A 148 9.43 30.64 -5.82
N THR A 149 9.53 29.75 -6.81
CA THR A 149 9.55 28.29 -6.61
C THR A 149 10.93 27.85 -6.14
N LEU A 150 10.98 27.08 -5.05
CA LEU A 150 12.23 26.49 -4.56
C LEU A 150 12.67 25.26 -5.37
N VAL A 151 11.75 24.67 -6.13
CA VAL A 151 11.93 23.44 -6.89
C VAL A 151 11.18 23.56 -8.21
N VAL A 152 11.81 23.11 -9.28
CA VAL A 152 11.18 22.91 -10.60
C VAL A 152 11.09 21.42 -10.84
N VAL A 153 9.93 20.94 -11.29
CA VAL A 153 9.76 19.55 -11.70
C VAL A 153 10.01 19.48 -13.20
N ASN A 154 11.04 18.75 -13.60
CA ASN A 154 11.31 18.48 -15.01
C ASN A 154 10.36 17.37 -15.49
N LEU A 155 9.45 17.75 -16.39
CA LEU A 155 8.45 16.86 -16.98
C LEU A 155 8.83 16.41 -18.40
N SER A 156 10.04 16.75 -18.87
CA SER A 156 10.50 16.41 -20.23
C SER A 156 10.77 14.92 -20.37
N ASP A 157 11.15 14.27 -19.27
CA ASP A 157 11.42 12.84 -19.18
C ASP A 157 10.20 12.05 -18.70
N GLN A 158 10.15 10.76 -19.05
CA GLN A 158 9.11 9.82 -18.60
C GLN A 158 9.02 9.71 -17.06
N TYR A 159 10.09 10.05 -16.36
CA TYR A 159 10.20 9.99 -14.90
C TYR A 159 10.45 11.41 -14.35
N PRO A 160 9.44 12.06 -13.75
CA PRO A 160 9.56 13.46 -13.34
C PRO A 160 10.61 13.67 -12.24
N THR A 161 11.65 14.44 -12.52
CA THR A 161 12.73 14.77 -11.56
C THR A 161 12.52 16.16 -10.95
N MET A 162 13.05 16.37 -9.74
CA MET A 162 13.00 17.66 -9.06
C MET A 162 14.37 18.35 -9.09
N GLU A 163 14.41 19.58 -9.57
CA GLU A 163 15.61 20.41 -9.63
C GLU A 163 15.50 21.55 -8.61
N LEU A 164 16.51 21.69 -7.75
CA LEU A 164 16.57 22.71 -6.70
C LEU A 164 16.98 24.07 -7.29
N GLN A 165 16.21 25.11 -7.01
CA GLN A 165 16.49 26.48 -7.48
C GLN A 165 17.11 27.37 -6.39
N GLY A 166 17.40 26.85 -5.18
CA GLY A 166 18.01 27.62 -4.10
C GLY A 166 18.21 26.87 -2.79
N ILE A 167 18.48 27.61 -1.70
CA ILE A 167 18.67 27.04 -0.37
C ILE A 167 17.33 26.57 0.19
N VAL A 168 17.17 25.25 0.29
CA VAL A 168 15.95 24.60 0.79
C VAL A 168 16.12 24.23 2.28
N PRO A 169 15.14 24.57 3.15
CA PRO A 169 15.10 24.10 4.54
C PRO A 169 15.24 22.58 4.67
N GLU A 170 15.88 22.11 5.73
CA GLU A 170 16.20 20.68 5.93
C GLU A 170 14.95 19.76 5.94
N VAL A 171 13.81 20.28 6.41
CA VAL A 171 12.52 19.56 6.39
C VAL A 171 12.04 19.32 4.95
N LEU A 172 12.22 20.30 4.06
CA LEU A 172 11.81 20.21 2.66
C LEU A 172 12.76 19.33 1.85
N LYS A 173 14.07 19.34 2.16
CA LYS A 173 15.04 18.41 1.55
C LYS A 173 14.65 16.95 1.75
N LYS A 174 14.19 16.58 2.96
CA LYS A 174 13.72 15.21 3.25
C LYS A 174 12.54 14.79 2.38
N ILE A 175 11.62 15.71 2.09
CA ILE A 175 10.47 15.46 1.21
C ILE A 175 10.97 15.22 -0.22
N ILE A 176 11.90 16.05 -0.70
CA ILE A 176 12.48 15.95 -2.04
C ILE A 176 13.24 14.62 -2.22
N THR A 177 14.10 14.25 -1.27
CA THR A 177 14.81 12.95 -1.31
C THR A 177 13.85 11.77 -1.28
N SER A 178 12.76 11.86 -0.50
CA SER A 178 11.73 10.81 -0.50
C SER A 178 10.97 10.73 -1.82
N TYR A 179 10.72 11.87 -2.46
CA TYR A 179 10.12 11.93 -3.79
C TYR A 179 11.04 11.28 -4.84
N GLU A 180 12.33 11.64 -4.88
CA GLU A 180 13.31 11.03 -5.79
C GLU A 180 13.41 9.52 -5.57
N THR A 181 13.42 9.07 -4.32
CA THR A 181 13.42 7.65 -3.97
C THR A 181 12.17 6.95 -4.50
N MET A 182 10.99 7.58 -4.35
CA MET A 182 9.72 7.05 -4.88
C MET A 182 9.75 6.93 -6.40
N ILE A 183 10.17 7.97 -7.12
CA ILE A 183 10.31 7.95 -8.59
C ILE A 183 11.28 6.85 -9.03
N ASN A 184 12.41 6.70 -8.34
CA ASN A 184 13.38 5.66 -8.65
C ASN A 184 12.83 4.25 -8.44
N MET A 185 12.06 4.01 -7.36
CA MET A 185 11.42 2.70 -7.15
C MET A 185 10.32 2.41 -8.16
N ILE A 186 9.55 3.43 -8.57
CA ILE A 186 8.57 3.33 -9.66
C ILE A 186 9.27 2.96 -10.98
N LYS A 187 10.38 3.64 -11.32
CA LYS A 187 11.19 3.35 -12.50
C LYS A 187 11.70 1.91 -12.50
N ILE A 188 12.36 1.48 -11.43
CA ILE A 188 12.88 0.11 -11.29
C ILE A 188 11.76 -0.92 -11.45
N LEU A 189 10.58 -0.67 -10.88
CA LEU A 189 9.42 -1.56 -11.05
C LEU A 189 8.98 -1.64 -12.51
N ILE A 190 8.79 -0.50 -13.19
CA ILE A 190 8.31 -0.45 -14.58
C ILE A 190 9.30 -1.14 -15.54
N GLU A 191 10.59 -0.88 -15.38
CA GLU A 191 11.65 -1.42 -16.25
C GLU A 191 11.86 -2.94 -16.07
N ASN A 192 11.67 -3.47 -14.86
CA ASN A 192 11.93 -4.89 -14.57
C ASN A 192 10.67 -5.77 -14.55
N ALA A 193 9.47 -5.18 -14.42
CA ALA A 193 8.23 -5.95 -14.26
C ALA A 193 7.97 -6.93 -15.41
N ASP A 194 8.19 -6.52 -16.66
CA ASP A 194 7.92 -7.40 -17.82
C ASP A 194 8.88 -8.59 -17.86
N THR A 195 10.16 -8.37 -17.57
CA THR A 195 11.17 -9.43 -17.52
C THR A 195 10.88 -10.44 -16.41
N VAL A 196 10.48 -9.96 -15.22
CA VAL A 196 10.12 -10.84 -14.10
C VAL A 196 8.81 -11.59 -14.39
N TYR A 197 7.82 -10.90 -14.98
CA TYR A 197 6.56 -11.51 -15.40
C TYR A 197 6.81 -12.66 -16.38
N GLU A 198 7.65 -12.46 -17.41
CA GLU A 198 7.94 -13.49 -18.40
C GLU A 198 8.63 -14.71 -17.78
N LYS A 199 9.54 -14.51 -16.81
CA LYS A 199 10.16 -15.63 -16.07
C LYS A 199 9.12 -16.45 -15.29
N ILE A 200 8.16 -15.79 -14.63
CA ILE A 200 7.07 -16.49 -13.93
C ILE A 200 6.17 -17.24 -14.92
N ALA A 201 5.80 -16.59 -16.04
CA ALA A 201 4.97 -17.17 -17.09
C ALA A 201 5.64 -18.36 -17.77
N GLN A 202 6.95 -18.31 -17.99
CA GLN A 202 7.74 -19.42 -18.52
C GLN A 202 7.71 -20.62 -17.58
N CYS A 203 7.90 -20.41 -16.27
CA CYS A 203 7.82 -21.49 -15.28
C CYS A 203 6.41 -22.10 -15.24
N GLN A 204 5.37 -21.28 -15.35
CA GLN A 204 4.00 -21.75 -15.44
C GLN A 204 3.77 -22.61 -16.69
N ARG A 205 4.23 -22.16 -17.87
CA ARG A 205 4.11 -22.92 -19.13
C ARG A 205 4.82 -24.26 -19.05
N ALA A 206 6.06 -24.28 -18.57
CA ALA A 206 6.83 -25.50 -18.38
C ALA A 206 6.15 -26.47 -17.38
N ALA A 207 5.56 -25.96 -16.29
CA ALA A 207 4.82 -26.80 -15.35
C ALA A 207 3.55 -27.39 -15.98
N MET A 208 2.84 -26.63 -16.81
CA MET A 208 1.59 -27.06 -17.46
C MET A 208 1.78 -28.22 -18.44
N GLU A 209 2.98 -28.42 -19.01
CA GLU A 209 3.29 -29.58 -19.85
C GLU A 209 3.11 -30.91 -19.09
N PHE A 210 3.24 -30.90 -17.76
CA PHE A 210 3.04 -32.08 -16.92
C PHE A 210 1.60 -32.28 -16.48
N HIS A 211 0.69 -31.32 -16.70
CA HIS A 211 -0.66 -31.32 -16.14
C HIS A 211 -1.48 -32.54 -16.56
N GLU A 212 -1.52 -32.85 -17.86
CA GLU A 212 -2.32 -33.95 -18.41
C GLU A 212 -1.82 -35.33 -17.95
N ASN A 213 -0.51 -35.47 -17.75
CA ASN A 213 0.14 -36.74 -17.40
C ASN A 213 0.51 -36.85 -15.92
N LEU A 214 0.10 -35.88 -15.08
CA LEU A 214 0.55 -35.77 -13.68
C LEU A 214 0.24 -37.03 -12.87
N GLN A 215 -0.97 -37.59 -13.02
CA GLN A 215 -1.38 -38.81 -12.34
C GLN A 215 -0.56 -40.03 -12.78
N ASN A 216 -0.31 -40.16 -14.09
CA ASN A 216 0.49 -41.23 -14.66
C ASN A 216 1.96 -41.15 -14.22
N ILE A 217 2.53 -39.93 -14.18
CA ILE A 217 3.90 -39.69 -13.74
C ILE A 217 4.05 -40.02 -12.25
N GLY A 218 3.12 -39.55 -11.41
CA GLY A 218 3.18 -39.86 -9.99
C GLY A 218 3.00 -41.34 -9.67
N ALA A 219 2.16 -42.06 -10.43
CA ALA A 219 2.03 -43.52 -10.31
C ALA A 219 3.34 -44.25 -10.71
N LYS A 220 4.00 -43.81 -11.78
CA LYS A 220 5.31 -44.36 -12.22
C LYS A 220 6.43 -44.12 -11.19
N GLU A 221 6.39 -43.01 -10.48
CA GLU A 221 7.30 -42.69 -9.36
C GLU A 221 6.93 -43.43 -8.05
N GLY A 222 5.92 -44.32 -8.08
CA GLY A 222 5.54 -45.16 -6.94
C GLY A 222 4.67 -44.46 -5.89
N LEU A 223 4.04 -43.33 -6.21
CA LEU A 223 3.10 -42.67 -5.31
C LEU A 223 1.80 -43.47 -5.20
N LYS A 224 1.41 -43.79 -3.96
CA LYS A 224 0.08 -44.37 -3.66
C LYS A 224 -1.03 -43.38 -3.98
N GLU A 225 -2.22 -43.88 -4.30
CA GLU A 225 -3.42 -43.09 -4.70
C GLU A 225 -3.68 -41.84 -3.83
N ARG A 226 -3.67 -41.97 -2.49
CA ARG A 226 -3.86 -40.83 -1.58
C ARG A 226 -2.74 -39.78 -1.66
N LYS A 227 -1.49 -40.19 -1.90
CA LYS A 227 -0.36 -39.27 -2.09
C LYS A 227 -0.42 -38.61 -3.47
N LEU A 228 -0.88 -39.34 -4.48
CA LEU A 228 -1.10 -38.83 -5.84
C LEU A 228 -2.13 -37.70 -5.83
N GLN A 229 -3.25 -37.90 -5.14
CA GLN A 229 -4.28 -36.85 -5.00
C GLN A 229 -3.71 -35.58 -4.36
N LYS A 230 -2.91 -35.71 -3.30
CA LYS A 230 -2.22 -34.57 -2.66
C LYS A 230 -1.21 -33.89 -3.59
N ALA A 231 -0.54 -34.65 -4.45
CA ALA A 231 0.39 -34.09 -5.44
C ALA A 231 -0.36 -33.26 -6.48
N VAL A 232 -1.53 -33.72 -6.94
CA VAL A 232 -2.42 -32.97 -7.85
C VAL A 232 -2.91 -31.68 -7.19
N GLU A 233 -3.38 -31.73 -5.94
CA GLU A 233 -3.78 -30.54 -5.19
C GLU A 233 -2.63 -29.54 -5.01
N SER A 234 -1.42 -30.05 -4.74
CA SER A 234 -0.21 -29.24 -4.59
C SER A 234 0.23 -28.61 -5.91
N PHE A 235 0.11 -29.33 -7.02
CA PHE A 235 0.33 -28.81 -8.37
C PHE A 235 -0.62 -27.65 -8.67
N THR A 236 -1.93 -27.85 -8.47
CA THR A 236 -2.93 -26.81 -8.70
C THR A 236 -2.66 -25.58 -7.83
N TRP A 237 -2.32 -25.78 -6.55
CA TRP A 237 -1.93 -24.69 -5.66
C TRP A 237 -0.73 -23.90 -6.20
N ASN A 238 0.32 -24.57 -6.64
CA ASN A 238 1.52 -23.91 -7.18
C ASN A 238 1.21 -23.11 -8.44
N ILE A 239 0.41 -23.66 -9.37
CA ILE A 239 -0.04 -22.94 -10.56
C ILE A 239 -0.84 -21.69 -10.19
N THR A 240 -1.75 -21.78 -9.22
CA THR A 240 -2.53 -20.63 -8.73
C THR A 240 -1.62 -19.57 -8.11
N ILE A 241 -0.60 -19.96 -7.35
CA ILE A 241 0.38 -19.02 -6.80
C ILE A 241 1.14 -18.30 -7.92
N LEU A 242 1.63 -19.03 -8.93
CA LEU A 242 2.36 -18.42 -10.05
C LEU A 242 1.49 -17.39 -10.80
N LYS A 243 0.25 -17.75 -11.13
CA LYS A 243 -0.71 -16.84 -11.75
C LYS A 243 -0.97 -15.62 -10.88
N GLY A 244 -1.26 -15.82 -9.60
CA GLY A 244 -1.53 -14.74 -8.65
C GLY A 244 -0.35 -13.77 -8.51
N GLN A 245 0.90 -14.27 -8.46
CA GLN A 245 2.08 -13.41 -8.39
C GLN A 245 2.30 -12.62 -9.69
N ALA A 246 2.07 -13.23 -10.85
CA ALA A 246 2.14 -12.56 -12.13
C ALA A 246 1.09 -11.44 -12.26
N ASP A 247 -0.15 -11.72 -11.85
CA ASP A 247 -1.25 -10.75 -11.87
C ASP A 247 -1.00 -9.58 -10.92
N LEU A 248 -0.52 -9.85 -9.71
CA LEU A 248 -0.14 -8.82 -8.75
C LEU A 248 0.97 -7.91 -9.27
N LEU A 249 1.96 -8.47 -9.97
CA LEU A 249 3.04 -7.70 -10.59
C LEU A 249 2.52 -6.80 -11.72
N LYS A 250 1.63 -7.33 -12.56
CA LYS A 250 0.98 -6.57 -13.63
C LYS A 250 0.13 -5.43 -13.08
N TYR A 251 -0.66 -5.69 -12.03
CA TYR A 251 -1.43 -4.66 -11.34
C TYR A 251 -0.53 -3.55 -10.78
N ALA A 252 0.56 -3.93 -10.09
CA ALA A 252 1.49 -2.95 -9.53
C ALA A 252 2.19 -2.10 -10.60
N LYS A 253 2.49 -2.67 -11.77
CA LYS A 253 3.02 -1.90 -12.91
C LYS A 253 2.01 -0.86 -13.41
N ASN A 254 0.75 -1.25 -13.55
CA ASN A 254 -0.31 -0.33 -13.96
C ASN A 254 -0.54 0.78 -12.92
N GLU A 255 -0.53 0.43 -11.63
CA GLU A 255 -0.59 1.41 -10.53
C GLU A 255 0.59 2.37 -10.57
N ALA A 256 1.81 1.88 -10.82
CA ALA A 256 3.01 2.71 -10.95
C ALA A 256 2.92 3.70 -12.13
N LEU A 257 2.38 3.27 -13.27
CA LEU A 257 2.13 4.15 -14.42
C LEU A 257 1.07 5.21 -14.11
N GLU A 258 0.01 4.83 -13.40
CA GLU A 258 -1.04 5.77 -12.99
C GLU A 258 -0.51 6.80 -11.96
N ASN A 259 0.34 6.36 -11.05
CA ASN A 259 1.05 7.23 -10.12
C ASN A 259 1.89 8.29 -10.83
N LEU A 260 2.61 7.93 -11.90
CA LEU A 260 3.37 8.89 -12.71
C LEU A 260 2.47 9.93 -13.39
N LYS A 261 1.33 9.51 -13.94
CA LYS A 261 0.35 10.43 -14.53
C LYS A 261 -0.18 11.42 -13.50
N GLN A 262 -0.58 10.93 -12.32
CA GLN A 262 -1.04 11.77 -11.22
C GLN A 262 0.00 12.82 -10.81
N ILE A 263 1.27 12.41 -10.73
CA ILE A 263 2.37 13.33 -10.41
C ILE A 263 2.53 14.39 -11.50
N HIS A 264 2.53 13.98 -12.76
CA HIS A 264 2.66 14.87 -13.91
C HIS A 264 1.54 15.91 -13.97
N ASP A 265 0.28 15.47 -13.88
CA ASP A 265 -0.89 16.35 -13.94
C ASP A 265 -0.93 17.32 -12.75
N ALA A 266 -0.55 16.85 -11.56
CA ALA A 266 -0.46 17.69 -10.38
C ALA A 266 0.68 18.72 -10.47
N ALA A 267 1.84 18.34 -11.03
CA ALA A 267 2.97 19.25 -11.22
C ALA A 267 2.61 20.38 -12.20
N ILE A 268 1.90 20.08 -13.28
CA ILE A 268 1.36 21.09 -14.23
C ILE A 268 0.36 22.00 -13.51
N SER A 269 -0.60 21.41 -12.79
CA SER A 269 -1.65 22.17 -12.09
C SER A 269 -1.08 23.11 -11.01
N CYS A 270 0.05 22.74 -10.40
CA CYS A 270 0.74 23.57 -9.42
C CYS A 270 1.70 24.60 -10.04
N GLY A 271 1.88 24.61 -11.36
CA GLY A 271 2.85 25.49 -12.04
C GLY A 271 4.32 25.16 -11.71
N LEU A 272 4.61 23.94 -11.23
CA LEU A 272 5.97 23.52 -10.86
C LEU A 272 6.87 23.21 -12.08
N ASN A 273 6.30 23.18 -13.28
CA ASN A 273 6.99 22.84 -14.53
C ASN A 273 7.67 24.03 -15.22
N LYS A 274 7.53 25.25 -14.68
CA LYS A 274 8.15 26.46 -15.24
C LYS A 274 9.28 26.93 -14.33
N PRO A 275 10.51 27.10 -14.83
CA PRO A 275 11.50 27.90 -14.13
C PRO A 275 10.99 29.35 -14.06
N VAL A 276 11.19 30.02 -12.92
CA VAL A 276 10.91 31.44 -12.79
C VAL A 276 11.82 32.17 -13.77
N LEU A 277 11.26 32.61 -14.91
CA LEU A 277 11.86 33.67 -15.70
C LEU A 277 11.87 34.90 -14.80
N SER A 278 13.05 35.32 -14.38
CA SER A 278 13.29 36.63 -13.78
C SER A 278 12.50 37.68 -14.57
N ALA A 279 11.66 38.43 -13.87
CA ALA A 279 10.98 39.58 -14.43
C ALA A 279 11.98 40.45 -15.17
N ASN A 280 11.86 40.53 -16.50
CA ASN A 280 12.54 41.57 -17.26
C ASN A 280 11.93 42.91 -16.82
N VAL A 281 12.73 43.65 -16.06
CA VAL A 281 12.61 45.10 -15.93
C VAL A 281 12.85 45.67 -17.32
N GLU A 282 11.80 45.82 -18.13
CA GLU A 282 11.82 46.78 -19.22
C GLU A 282 11.20 48.08 -18.72
N SER A 283 12.13 48.95 -18.35
CA SER A 283 11.96 50.36 -18.09
C SER A 283 11.01 51.01 -19.10
N SER A 284 9.98 51.63 -18.56
CA SER A 284 9.26 52.75 -19.17
C SER A 284 10.24 53.74 -19.82
N LYS A 285 9.99 54.09 -21.09
CA LYS A 285 9.83 55.46 -21.64
C LYS A 285 10.16 55.51 -23.14
N PRO A 286 9.55 56.44 -23.89
CA PRO A 286 9.90 57.87 -23.84
C PRO A 286 9.01 58.71 -22.90
#